data_AF-A0A1U9QWG5-F1
#
_entry.id   AF-A0A1U9QWG5-F1
#
_cell.length_a   1.000
_cell.length_b   1.000
_cell.length_c   1.000
_cell.angle_alpha   90.00
_cell.angle_beta   90.00
_cell.angle_gamma   90.00
#
_symmetry.space_group_name_H-M   'P 1'
#
loop_
_entity.id
_entity.type
_entity.pdbx_description
1 polymer ?
#
loop_
_entity_poly.entity_id
_entity_poly.type
_entity_poly.pdbx_seq_one_letter_code
_entity_poly.pdbx_strand_id
1 'polypeptide(L)'
;MRKKRISAAVLGLAVAGVSLLATGSANSHGYTDSPISRQKLCQNGTVTGCGNIQWEPQSVEGPKGFPAAGPADGKICSGGNGQFAQLDDPRGGNWPATNVTAGQGYSFRWQFTARHSTSDFRYYITKNGWDPTKPLTRADLDPQPFMTVPYGNQQPPATLVHQGSMPTQKTGKHIVLAVWNVADTTNAFYACSDVRF
;
A
#
# COMPACT_ATOMS: atom_id res chain seq x y z
N MET A 1 -13.39 52.38 63.57
CA MET A 1 -12.80 51.02 63.69
C MET A 1 -12.95 50.28 62.35
N ARG A 2 -11.89 49.61 61.90
CA ARG A 2 -11.76 48.80 60.65
C ARG A 2 -12.91 47.77 60.49
N LYS A 3 -13.33 47.34 59.29
CA LYS A 3 -12.67 46.31 58.43
C LYS A 3 -13.39 46.26 57.05
N LYS A 4 -12.68 46.47 55.94
CA LYS A 4 -12.24 45.49 54.90
C LYS A 4 -13.32 44.90 53.96
N ARG A 5 -13.23 45.36 52.70
CA ARG A 5 -13.42 44.75 51.36
C ARG A 5 -13.85 43.28 51.28
N ILE A 6 -14.64 42.94 50.24
CA ILE A 6 -14.25 42.03 49.13
C ILE A 6 -15.32 42.08 48.02
N SER A 7 -14.87 42.33 46.79
CA SER A 7 -15.62 42.23 45.54
C SER A 7 -15.75 40.76 45.12
N ALA A 8 -16.86 40.39 44.48
CA ALA A 8 -16.96 39.14 43.73
C ALA A 8 -17.53 39.43 42.33
N ALA A 9 -16.65 39.41 41.33
CA ALA A 9 -17.02 39.36 39.92
C ALA A 9 -17.13 37.87 39.54
N VAL A 10 -18.29 37.45 39.04
CA VAL A 10 -18.50 36.10 38.52
C VAL A 10 -18.17 36.10 37.03
N LEU A 11 -16.98 35.60 36.67
CA LEU A 11 -16.67 35.21 35.30
C LEU A 11 -17.35 33.85 35.02
N GLY A 12 -18.37 33.83 34.16
CA GLY A 12 -18.89 32.60 33.59
C GLY A 12 -17.97 32.08 32.50
N LEU A 13 -17.28 30.96 32.75
CA LEU A 13 -16.53 30.23 31.74
C LEU A 13 -17.49 29.42 30.86
N ALA A 14 -17.61 29.81 29.59
CA ALA A 14 -18.16 28.95 28.54
C ALA A 14 -17.05 28.00 28.07
N VAL A 15 -17.12 26.71 28.43
CA VAL A 15 -16.27 25.68 27.83
C VAL A 15 -17.04 25.06 26.67
N ALA A 16 -16.83 25.59 25.46
CA ALA A 16 -17.20 24.90 24.24
C ALA A 16 -16.19 23.76 24.03
N GLY A 17 -16.61 22.53 24.30
CA GLY A 17 -15.81 21.33 24.04
C GLY A 17 -15.68 21.09 22.55
N VAL A 18 -14.56 21.51 21.96
CA VAL A 18 -14.16 21.08 20.62
C VAL A 18 -13.53 19.69 20.78
N SER A 19 -14.30 18.64 20.53
CA SER A 19 -13.76 17.29 20.35
C SER A 19 -12.97 17.27 19.04
N LEU A 20 -11.67 17.61 19.12
CA LEU A 20 -10.73 17.33 18.04
C LEU A 20 -10.62 15.79 17.94
N LEU A 21 -11.32 15.20 16.99
CA LEU A 21 -11.02 13.86 16.50
C LEU A 21 -9.60 13.93 15.91
N ALA A 22 -8.60 13.61 16.72
CA ALA A 22 -7.26 13.34 16.24
C ALA A 22 -7.35 12.03 15.44
N THR A 23 -7.60 12.14 14.13
CA THR A 23 -7.29 11.06 13.20
C THR A 23 -5.78 10.97 13.13
N GLY A 24 -5.18 10.29 14.11
CA GLY A 24 -3.76 9.98 14.06
C GLY A 24 -3.51 9.26 12.74
N SER A 25 -2.70 9.86 11.87
CA SER A 25 -2.07 9.16 10.77
C SER A 25 -1.21 8.07 11.42
N ALA A 26 -1.79 6.89 11.61
CA ALA A 26 -1.01 5.71 11.94
C ALA A 26 -0.16 5.47 10.69
N ASN A 27 1.09 5.92 10.78
CA ASN A 27 2.06 5.81 9.72
C ASN A 27 2.42 4.32 9.53
N SER A 28 1.58 3.61 8.78
CA SER A 28 1.88 2.26 8.31
C SER A 28 2.96 2.30 7.26
N HIS A 29 3.79 1.25 7.26
CA HIS A 29 4.98 1.27 6.44
C HIS A 29 5.47 -0.14 6.14
N GLY A 30 5.38 -0.52 4.86
CA GLY A 30 5.92 -1.77 4.37
C GLY A 30 5.95 -1.88 2.86
N TYR A 31 6.70 -2.85 2.36
CA TYR A 31 6.84 -3.14 0.93
C TYR A 31 7.09 -4.63 0.70
N THR A 32 6.82 -5.11 -0.51
CA THR A 32 7.19 -6.48 -0.90
C THR A 32 8.60 -6.54 -1.46
N ASP A 33 9.35 -7.56 -1.04
CA ASP A 33 10.68 -7.88 -1.57
C ASP A 33 10.72 -9.25 -2.27
N SER A 34 9.61 -9.99 -2.28
CA SER A 34 9.40 -11.23 -3.06
C SER A 34 7.93 -11.36 -3.48
N PRO A 35 7.58 -11.30 -4.79
CA PRO A 35 8.44 -10.76 -5.85
C PRO A 35 8.77 -9.30 -5.54
N ILE A 36 9.97 -8.86 -5.90
CA ILE A 36 10.44 -7.51 -5.59
C ILE A 36 9.54 -6.44 -6.21
N SER A 37 9.10 -5.48 -5.40
CA SER A 37 8.24 -4.38 -5.86
C SER A 37 9.00 -3.25 -6.55
N ARG A 38 8.29 -2.46 -7.35
CA ARG A 38 8.83 -1.26 -8.03
C ARG A 38 9.47 -0.29 -7.05
N GLN A 39 8.79 0.03 -5.95
CA GLN A 39 9.35 0.92 -4.91
C GLN A 39 10.64 0.36 -4.32
N LYS A 40 10.77 -0.97 -4.16
CA LYS A 40 11.99 -1.59 -3.64
C LYS A 40 13.11 -1.62 -4.68
N LEU A 41 12.80 -1.80 -5.96
CA LEU A 41 13.74 -1.64 -7.07
C LEU A 41 14.25 -0.20 -7.20
N CYS A 42 13.42 0.79 -6.90
CA CYS A 42 13.85 2.19 -6.81
C CYS A 42 14.81 2.39 -5.64
N GLN A 43 14.47 1.91 -4.45
CA GLN A 43 15.28 2.09 -3.26
C GLN A 43 16.63 1.37 -3.33
N ASN A 44 16.70 0.19 -3.94
CA ASN A 44 17.95 -0.57 -4.04
C ASN A 44 18.86 -0.13 -5.20
N GLY A 45 18.47 0.89 -5.97
CA GLY A 45 19.25 1.44 -7.08
C GLY A 45 19.15 0.67 -8.40
N THR A 46 18.35 -0.39 -8.49
CA THR A 46 18.15 -1.13 -9.74
C THR A 46 17.42 -0.28 -10.79
N VAL A 47 16.47 0.55 -10.34
CA VAL A 47 15.78 1.51 -11.20
C VAL A 47 16.06 2.91 -10.70
N THR A 48 16.55 3.77 -11.59
CA THR A 48 16.89 5.16 -11.30
C THR A 48 15.78 6.12 -11.76
N GLY A 49 15.86 7.37 -11.30
CA GLY A 49 14.88 8.40 -11.65
C GLY A 49 13.49 8.11 -11.06
N CYS A 50 13.43 7.59 -9.83
CA CYS A 50 12.17 7.28 -9.16
C CYS A 50 11.61 8.41 -8.30
N GLY A 51 12.30 9.55 -8.16
CA GLY A 51 11.87 10.62 -7.27
C GLY A 51 11.97 10.22 -5.80
N ASN A 52 11.05 10.68 -4.96
CA ASN A 52 11.16 10.54 -3.50
C ASN A 52 11.05 9.10 -3.01
N ILE A 53 10.33 8.24 -3.73
CA ILE A 53 10.08 6.86 -3.28
C ILE A 53 11.36 6.03 -3.08
N GLN A 54 12.47 6.42 -3.72
CA GLN A 54 13.76 5.75 -3.53
C GLN A 54 14.27 5.83 -2.08
N TRP A 55 13.81 6.80 -1.28
CA TRP A 55 14.22 6.97 0.11
C TRP A 55 13.29 6.29 1.11
N GLU A 56 12.08 5.96 0.68
CA GLU A 56 11.00 5.51 1.56
C GLU A 56 10.08 4.48 0.87
N PRO A 57 10.62 3.34 0.40
CA PRO A 57 9.82 2.34 -0.31
C PRO A 57 8.63 1.82 0.50
N GLN A 58 8.71 1.93 1.82
CA GLN A 58 7.66 1.54 2.75
C GLN A 58 6.40 2.42 2.72
N SER A 59 6.44 3.60 2.09
CA SER A 59 5.44 4.66 2.28
C SER A 59 4.35 4.72 1.20
N VAL A 60 4.20 3.71 0.34
CA VAL A 60 3.16 3.69 -0.72
C VAL A 60 1.77 3.41 -0.13
N GLU A 61 1.29 4.37 0.66
CA GLU A 61 0.01 4.38 1.34
C GLU A 61 -1.05 5.09 0.49
N GLY A 62 -2.26 4.52 0.48
CA GLY A 62 -3.43 5.11 -0.16
C GLY A 62 -4.72 4.69 0.52
N PRO A 63 -5.88 5.18 0.05
CA PRO A 63 -7.17 4.77 0.58
C PRO A 63 -7.37 3.26 0.41
N LYS A 64 -7.98 2.57 1.39
CA LYS A 64 -8.32 1.14 1.29
C LYS A 64 -9.59 0.89 0.47
N GLY A 65 -9.97 -0.38 0.33
CA GLY A 65 -11.21 -0.80 -0.33
C GLY A 65 -11.07 -1.12 -1.82
N PHE A 66 -9.84 -1.26 -2.31
CA PHE A 66 -9.57 -1.75 -3.66
C PHE A 66 -10.24 -3.13 -3.90
N PRO A 67 -10.89 -3.37 -5.07
CA PRO A 67 -10.96 -2.50 -6.25
C PRO A 67 -12.18 -1.56 -6.28
N ALA A 68 -13.18 -1.71 -5.40
CA ALA A 68 -14.39 -0.89 -5.44
C ALA A 68 -14.14 0.59 -5.06
N ALA A 69 -13.14 0.82 -4.23
CA ALA A 69 -12.59 2.12 -3.87
C ALA A 69 -11.07 2.10 -4.05
N GLY A 70 -10.33 2.87 -3.25
CA GLY A 70 -8.87 2.94 -3.33
C GLY A 70 -8.35 3.89 -4.41
N PRO A 71 -7.05 3.78 -4.78
CA PRO A 71 -6.40 4.66 -5.74
C PRO A 71 -7.10 4.66 -7.10
N ALA A 72 -7.14 5.82 -7.77
CA ALA A 72 -7.72 5.92 -9.12
C ALA A 72 -6.96 5.05 -10.14
N ASP A 73 -7.63 4.72 -11.25
CA ASP A 73 -6.98 4.05 -12.38
C ASP A 73 -5.80 4.88 -12.92
N GLY A 74 -4.71 4.21 -13.29
CA GLY A 74 -3.45 4.85 -13.65
C GLY A 74 -2.67 5.43 -12.47
N LYS A 75 -3.15 5.25 -11.22
CA LYS A 75 -2.49 5.68 -9.97
C LYS A 75 -2.38 4.57 -8.93
N ILE A 76 -2.54 3.32 -9.35
CA ILE A 76 -2.62 2.17 -8.46
C ILE A 76 -1.25 1.87 -7.82
N CYS A 77 -0.17 1.94 -8.58
CA CYS A 77 1.16 1.56 -8.10
C CYS A 77 1.79 2.62 -7.19
N SER A 78 1.34 3.88 -7.27
CA SER A 78 1.70 4.94 -6.32
C SER A 78 0.80 5.02 -5.09
N GLY A 79 -0.21 4.16 -4.97
CA GLY A 79 -1.23 4.30 -3.92
C GLY A 79 -2.07 5.58 -4.07
N GLY A 80 -2.05 6.24 -5.24
CA GLY A 80 -2.69 7.54 -5.44
C GLY A 80 -1.84 8.72 -4.96
N ASN A 81 -0.64 8.48 -4.44
CA ASN A 81 0.24 9.53 -3.94
C ASN A 81 1.06 10.15 -5.07
N GLY A 82 0.77 11.42 -5.38
CA GLY A 82 1.46 12.18 -6.43
C GLY A 82 2.97 12.32 -6.24
N GLN A 83 3.49 12.23 -5.01
CA GLN A 83 4.94 12.26 -4.75
C GLN A 83 5.65 10.99 -5.23
N PHE A 84 4.90 9.91 -5.48
CA PHE A 84 5.41 8.61 -5.93
C PHE A 84 4.90 8.24 -7.34
N ALA A 85 4.45 9.24 -8.11
CA ALA A 85 3.88 9.05 -9.45
C ALA A 85 4.80 8.31 -10.44
N GLN A 86 6.11 8.28 -10.19
CA GLN A 86 7.09 7.53 -10.97
C GLN A 86 6.84 6.00 -10.91
N LEU A 87 6.13 5.49 -9.90
CA LEU A 87 5.73 4.09 -9.83
C LEU A 87 4.62 3.73 -10.82
N ASP A 88 3.82 4.71 -11.24
CA ASP A 88 2.72 4.52 -12.21
C ASP A 88 3.19 4.65 -13.67
N ASP A 89 4.37 5.24 -13.90
CA ASP A 89 4.99 5.31 -15.22
C ASP A 89 5.34 3.89 -15.69
N PRO A 90 4.76 3.39 -16.81
CA PRO A 90 5.06 2.07 -17.32
C PRO A 90 6.50 1.91 -17.83
N ARG A 91 7.24 3.00 -18.05
CA ARG A 91 8.61 3.01 -18.61
C ARG A 91 8.72 2.21 -19.92
N GLY A 92 7.72 2.35 -20.78
CA GLY A 92 7.60 1.57 -22.02
C GLY A 92 7.50 0.06 -21.80
N GLY A 93 7.05 -0.39 -20.62
CA GLY A 93 6.99 -1.80 -20.25
C GLY A 93 8.33 -2.38 -19.78
N ASN A 94 9.34 -1.55 -19.47
CA ASN A 94 10.71 -2.00 -19.21
C ASN A 94 11.10 -2.08 -17.71
N TRP A 95 10.14 -2.01 -16.79
CA TRP A 95 10.44 -2.35 -15.38
C TRP A 95 11.08 -3.75 -15.27
N PRO A 96 12.15 -3.92 -14.47
CA PRO A 96 12.75 -5.23 -14.21
C PRO A 96 11.72 -6.21 -13.66
N ALA A 97 11.67 -7.43 -14.21
CA ALA A 97 10.66 -8.42 -13.86
C ALA A 97 11.30 -9.64 -13.20
N THR A 98 10.65 -10.15 -12.14
CA THR A 98 11.04 -11.43 -11.51
C THR A 98 10.56 -12.59 -12.39
N ASN A 99 11.46 -13.47 -12.81
CA ASN A 99 11.07 -14.67 -13.55
C ASN A 99 10.32 -15.64 -12.63
N VAL A 100 9.19 -16.14 -13.10
CA VAL A 100 8.30 -17.05 -12.37
C VAL A 100 7.75 -18.10 -13.33
N THR A 101 7.31 -19.24 -12.78
CA THR A 101 6.66 -20.29 -13.56
C THR A 101 5.17 -20.34 -13.21
N ALA A 102 4.30 -20.49 -14.21
CA ALA A 102 2.87 -20.64 -13.99
C ALA A 102 2.58 -21.84 -13.07
N GLY A 103 1.74 -21.64 -12.05
CA GLY A 103 1.36 -22.69 -11.10
C GLY A 103 2.40 -23.03 -10.03
N GLN A 104 3.62 -22.47 -10.09
CA GLN A 104 4.64 -22.80 -9.08
C GLN A 104 4.23 -22.33 -7.69
N GLY A 105 4.62 -23.10 -6.66
CA GLY A 105 4.60 -22.61 -5.29
C GLY A 105 5.51 -21.39 -5.14
N TYR A 106 5.06 -20.37 -4.43
CA TYR A 106 5.77 -19.10 -4.31
C TYR A 106 5.63 -18.50 -2.90
N SER A 107 6.72 -17.93 -2.40
CA SER A 107 6.77 -17.22 -1.12
C SER A 107 6.65 -15.71 -1.35
N PHE A 108 5.47 -15.17 -1.05
CA PHE A 108 5.20 -13.74 -1.11
C PHE A 108 5.65 -13.09 0.20
N ARG A 109 6.58 -12.15 0.15
CA ARG A 109 7.22 -11.59 1.35
C ARG A 109 7.07 -10.09 1.46
N TRP A 110 6.67 -9.65 2.64
CA TRP A 110 6.61 -8.27 3.07
C TRP A 110 7.69 -7.97 4.11
N GLN A 111 8.22 -6.76 4.04
CA GLN A 111 9.08 -6.14 5.05
C GLN A 111 8.35 -4.92 5.63
N PHE A 112 8.30 -4.80 6.95
CA PHE A 112 7.61 -3.70 7.64
C PHE A 112 8.58 -2.90 8.50
N THR A 113 8.58 -1.58 8.33
CA THR A 113 9.30 -0.66 9.23
C THR A 113 8.40 -0.13 10.34
N ALA A 114 7.07 -0.13 10.11
CA ALA A 114 6.05 0.08 11.13
C ALA A 114 4.95 -0.97 10.95
N ARG A 115 4.72 -1.77 11.99
CA ARG A 115 3.78 -2.90 11.98
C ARG A 115 2.45 -2.44 12.56
N HIS A 116 1.33 -2.64 11.85
CA HIS A 116 0.00 -2.17 12.26
C HIS A 116 -1.00 -3.30 12.37
N SER A 117 -2.11 -3.06 13.09
CA SER A 117 -3.24 -3.98 13.10
C SER A 117 -3.71 -4.20 11.67
N THR A 118 -3.79 -5.45 11.24
CA THR A 118 -3.98 -5.80 9.82
C THR A 118 -5.28 -6.56 9.62
N SER A 119 -6.12 -6.10 8.68
CA SER A 119 -7.33 -6.81 8.31
C SER A 119 -7.01 -8.01 7.42
N ASP A 120 -6.36 -7.75 6.29
CA ASP A 120 -5.95 -8.79 5.34
C ASP A 120 -4.80 -8.32 4.43
N PHE A 121 -4.28 -9.28 3.68
CA PHE A 121 -3.45 -9.04 2.50
C PHE A 121 -4.14 -9.64 1.27
N ARG A 122 -4.09 -8.94 0.14
CA ARG A 122 -4.68 -9.39 -1.12
C ARG A 122 -3.69 -9.28 -2.25
N TYR A 123 -3.69 -10.27 -3.14
CA TYR A 123 -2.79 -10.33 -4.28
C TYR A 123 -3.60 -10.47 -5.56
N TYR A 124 -3.45 -9.48 -6.43
CA TYR A 124 -4.06 -9.42 -7.75
C TYR A 124 -2.99 -9.59 -8.82
N ILE A 125 -3.41 -9.93 -10.02
CA ILE A 125 -2.52 -10.06 -11.17
C ILE A 125 -3.20 -9.52 -12.42
N THR A 126 -2.42 -9.02 -13.37
CA THR A 126 -2.96 -8.59 -14.66
C THR A 126 -3.48 -9.76 -15.51
N LYS A 127 -4.48 -9.51 -16.35
CA LYS A 127 -5.04 -10.46 -17.33
C LYS A 127 -4.03 -10.77 -18.43
N ASN A 128 -4.19 -11.90 -19.10
CA ASN A 128 -3.46 -12.12 -20.37
C ASN A 128 -3.89 -11.08 -21.40
N GLY A 129 -2.93 -10.58 -22.18
CA GLY A 129 -3.19 -9.55 -23.19
C GLY A 129 -3.29 -8.12 -22.66
N TRP A 130 -3.05 -7.87 -21.37
CA TRP A 130 -2.87 -6.51 -20.86
C TRP A 130 -1.65 -5.84 -21.52
N ASP A 131 -1.67 -4.50 -21.63
CA ASP A 131 -0.63 -3.72 -22.29
C ASP A 131 0.39 -3.19 -21.26
N PRO A 132 1.61 -3.76 -21.16
CA PRO A 132 2.59 -3.34 -20.16
C PRO A 132 3.17 -1.95 -20.44
N THR A 133 2.87 -1.34 -21.59
CA THR A 133 3.34 0.00 -21.95
C THR A 133 2.39 1.10 -21.48
N LYS A 134 1.26 0.75 -20.84
CA LYS A 134 0.26 1.68 -20.31
C LYS A 134 0.21 1.68 -18.78
N PRO A 135 -0.24 2.79 -18.16
CA PRO A 135 -0.50 2.83 -16.73
C PRO A 135 -1.53 1.77 -16.30
N LEU A 136 -1.29 1.12 -15.16
CA LEU A 136 -2.15 0.05 -14.64
C LEU A 136 -3.54 0.57 -14.25
N THR A 137 -4.58 -0.11 -14.72
CA THR A 137 -5.98 0.15 -14.36
C THR A 137 -6.65 -1.09 -13.78
N ARG A 138 -7.83 -0.94 -13.19
CA ARG A 138 -8.68 -2.07 -12.78
C ARG A 138 -9.06 -2.98 -13.96
N ALA A 139 -9.21 -2.42 -15.16
CA ALA A 139 -9.57 -3.19 -16.35
C ALA A 139 -8.48 -4.20 -16.75
N ASP A 140 -7.22 -3.91 -16.40
CA ASP A 140 -6.07 -4.77 -16.68
C ASP A 140 -5.94 -5.92 -15.69
N LEU A 141 -6.57 -5.87 -14.52
CA LEU A 141 -6.44 -6.85 -13.44
C LEU A 141 -7.55 -7.91 -13.50
N ASP A 142 -7.19 -9.16 -13.17
CA ASP A 142 -8.20 -10.17 -12.88
C ASP A 142 -9.16 -9.64 -11.80
N PRO A 143 -10.49 -9.83 -11.95
CA PRO A 143 -11.48 -9.17 -11.11
C PRO A 143 -11.44 -9.61 -9.64
N GLN A 144 -10.82 -10.76 -9.36
CA GLN A 144 -10.65 -11.30 -8.02
C GLN A 144 -9.17 -11.47 -7.71
N PRO A 145 -8.76 -11.27 -6.44
CA PRO A 145 -7.41 -11.61 -6.03
C PRO A 145 -7.19 -13.11 -6.18
N PHE A 146 -6.02 -13.52 -6.68
CA PHE A 146 -5.66 -14.94 -6.75
C PHE A 146 -5.25 -15.50 -5.38
N MET A 147 -4.95 -14.62 -4.41
CA MET A 147 -4.69 -14.99 -3.02
C MET A 147 -5.19 -13.90 -2.07
N THR A 148 -5.89 -14.31 -1.01
CA THR A 148 -6.28 -13.45 0.11
C THR A 148 -5.83 -14.11 1.41
N VAL A 149 -5.19 -13.35 2.29
CA VAL A 149 -4.71 -13.80 3.60
C VAL A 149 -5.38 -12.94 4.67
N PRO A 150 -6.50 -13.38 5.26
CA PRO A 150 -7.10 -12.73 6.42
C PRO A 150 -6.13 -12.74 7.59
N TYR A 151 -6.08 -11.66 8.36
CA TYR A 151 -5.10 -11.49 9.45
C TYR A 151 -5.72 -11.17 10.81
N GLY A 152 -7.05 -11.10 10.90
CA GLY A 152 -7.78 -11.06 12.17
C GLY A 152 -7.45 -9.84 13.06
N ASN A 153 -7.12 -8.71 12.44
CA ASN A 153 -6.73 -7.46 13.11
C ASN A 153 -5.49 -7.63 14.03
N GLN A 154 -4.65 -8.62 13.76
CA GLN A 154 -3.39 -8.82 14.46
C GLN A 154 -2.28 -7.94 13.86
N GLN A 155 -1.25 -7.69 14.66
CA GLN A 155 -0.04 -7.02 14.18
C GLN A 155 0.89 -8.07 13.54
N PRO A 156 1.37 -7.86 12.30
CA PRO A 156 2.28 -8.81 11.66
C PRO A 156 3.67 -8.78 12.30
N PRO A 157 4.49 -9.84 12.11
CA PRO A 157 5.93 -9.77 12.38
C PRO A 157 6.62 -8.74 11.47
N ALA A 158 7.87 -8.37 11.78
CA ALA A 158 8.63 -7.40 10.96
C ALA A 158 8.89 -7.90 9.52
N THR A 159 9.03 -9.22 9.35
CA THR A 159 9.07 -9.89 8.06
C THR A 159 7.97 -10.93 8.04
N LEU A 160 7.09 -10.87 7.04
CA LEU A 160 5.96 -11.79 6.90
C LEU A 160 6.03 -12.49 5.55
N VAL A 161 5.85 -13.81 5.56
CA VAL A 161 5.81 -14.64 4.36
C VAL A 161 4.43 -15.28 4.25
N HIS A 162 3.80 -15.14 3.09
CA HIS A 162 2.62 -15.88 2.69
C HIS A 162 3.01 -16.94 1.67
N GLN A 163 2.69 -18.20 1.96
CA GLN A 163 2.86 -19.29 1.00
C GLN A 163 1.63 -19.38 0.12
N GLY A 164 1.83 -19.40 -1.19
CA GLY A 164 0.77 -19.55 -2.18
C GLY A 164 1.33 -20.12 -3.48
N SER A 165 0.57 -19.95 -4.56
CA SER A 165 0.99 -20.34 -5.90
C SER A 165 0.83 -19.18 -6.87
N MET A 166 1.75 -19.07 -7.83
CA MET A 166 1.53 -18.21 -8.98
C MET A 166 0.37 -18.77 -9.83
N PRO A 167 -0.47 -17.92 -10.45
CA PRO A 167 -1.59 -18.39 -11.27
C PRO A 167 -1.17 -19.30 -12.43
N THR A 168 -1.99 -20.30 -12.77
CA THR A 168 -1.62 -21.46 -13.63
C THR A 168 -1.72 -21.22 -15.14
N GLN A 169 -2.14 -20.04 -15.60
CA GLN A 169 -2.39 -19.76 -17.03
C GLN A 169 -1.93 -18.36 -17.46
N LYS A 170 -0.84 -17.87 -16.87
CA LYS A 170 -0.24 -16.57 -17.20
C LYS A 170 0.96 -16.80 -18.11
N THR A 171 1.19 -15.88 -19.04
CA THR A 171 2.32 -15.94 -19.98
C THR A 171 2.88 -14.55 -20.24
N GLY A 172 4.20 -14.45 -20.38
CA GLY A 172 4.85 -13.18 -20.64
C GLY A 172 4.85 -12.26 -19.42
N LYS A 173 4.89 -10.95 -19.67
CA LYS A 173 5.05 -9.97 -18.60
C LYS A 173 3.72 -9.69 -17.91
N HIS A 174 3.72 -9.67 -16.57
CA HIS A 174 2.56 -9.34 -15.74
C HIS A 174 2.96 -8.41 -14.58
N ILE A 175 1.97 -7.78 -13.96
CA ILE A 175 2.13 -7.13 -12.65
C ILE A 175 1.36 -7.95 -11.62
N VAL A 176 2.03 -8.30 -10.53
CA VAL A 176 1.39 -8.72 -9.28
C VAL A 176 1.19 -7.46 -8.43
N LEU A 177 -0.06 -7.17 -8.08
CA LEU A 177 -0.42 -6.10 -7.15
C LEU A 177 -0.68 -6.72 -5.78
N ALA A 178 0.18 -6.42 -4.81
CA ALA A 178 -0.03 -6.76 -3.41
C ALA A 178 -0.64 -5.56 -2.68
N VAL A 179 -1.72 -5.82 -1.94
CA VAL A 179 -2.45 -4.82 -1.13
C VAL A 179 -2.45 -5.29 0.31
N TRP A 180 -1.95 -4.46 1.23
CA TRP A 180 -2.03 -4.67 2.67
C TRP A 180 -3.09 -3.74 3.26
N ASN A 181 -4.20 -4.28 3.77
CA ASN A 181 -5.27 -3.51 4.38
C ASN A 181 -5.06 -3.35 5.88
N VAL A 182 -4.89 -2.11 6.33
CA VAL A 182 -4.74 -1.79 7.75
C VAL A 182 -6.12 -1.73 8.40
N ALA A 183 -6.24 -2.35 9.58
CA ALA A 183 -7.52 -2.60 10.21
C ALA A 183 -8.11 -1.35 10.88
N ASP A 184 -7.28 -0.63 11.61
CA ASP A 184 -7.63 0.50 12.46
C ASP A 184 -7.52 1.87 11.75
N THR A 185 -7.31 1.88 10.43
CA THR A 185 -7.27 3.10 9.61
C THR A 185 -8.18 3.00 8.39
N THR A 186 -8.28 4.07 7.60
CA THR A 186 -8.92 4.08 6.28
C THR A 186 -7.97 3.69 5.13
N ASN A 187 -6.75 3.26 5.44
CA ASN A 187 -5.66 3.17 4.48
C ASN A 187 -5.24 1.72 4.18
N ALA A 188 -4.54 1.58 3.06
CA ALA A 188 -3.88 0.35 2.63
C ALA A 188 -2.54 0.68 1.95
N PHE A 189 -1.66 -0.30 1.90
CA PHE A 189 -0.37 -0.20 1.21
C PHE A 189 -0.41 -0.94 -0.09
N TYR A 190 0.14 -0.33 -1.13
CA TYR A 190 0.09 -0.83 -2.50
C TYR A 190 1.51 -1.13 -2.99
N ALA A 191 1.73 -2.35 -3.48
CA ALA A 191 3.01 -2.76 -4.04
C ALA A 191 2.81 -3.48 -5.37
N CYS A 192 3.27 -2.85 -6.45
CA CYS A 192 3.32 -3.45 -7.77
C CYS A 192 4.67 -4.15 -7.96
N SER A 193 4.65 -5.43 -8.31
CA SER A 193 5.83 -6.21 -8.66
C SER A 193 5.70 -6.73 -10.09
N ASP A 194 6.63 -6.35 -10.96
CA ASP A 194 6.70 -6.88 -12.32
C ASP A 194 7.24 -8.32 -12.28
N VAL A 195 6.56 -9.21 -12.99
CA VAL A 195 6.94 -10.62 -13.11
C VAL A 195 6.89 -11.07 -14.56
N ARG A 196 7.61 -12.14 -14.89
CA ARG A 196 7.62 -12.74 -16.22
C ARG A 196 7.39 -14.24 -16.12
N PHE A 197 6.29 -14.70 -16.72
CA PHE A 197 5.87 -16.09 -16.85
C PHE A 197 6.37 -16.70 -18.16
#